data_AF-A0A367ZDM5-F1
#
_entry.id   AF-A0A367ZDM5-F1
#
_cell.length_a   1.000
_cell.length_b   1.000
_cell.length_c   1.000
_cell.angle_alpha   90.00
_cell.angle_beta   90.00
_cell.angle_gamma   90.00
#
_symmetry.space_group_name_H-M   'P 1'
#
loop_
_entity.id
_entity.type
_entity.pdbx_description
1 polymer ?
#
loop_
_entity_poly.entity_id
_entity_poly.type
_entity_poly.pdbx_seq_one_letter_code
_entity_poly.pdbx_strand_id
1 'polypeptide(L)'
;MDYSVLLKELESLAQQLGIKIRYEKGNFDGGYCILKDQKILVINKKLFDSRKSSILARGIAEIGIDNLYIKPAIRQYIEDEVAKFSKGAGK
;
A
#
# COMPACT_ATOMS: atom_id res chain seq x y z
N MET A 1 5.75 11.66 -12.40
CA MET A 1 4.63 11.08 -11.65
C MET A 1 4.79 11.49 -10.19
N ASP A 2 3.84 12.26 -9.69
CA ASP A 2 3.91 12.86 -8.35
C ASP A 2 3.52 11.85 -7.27
N TYR A 3 4.51 11.38 -6.51
CA TYR A 3 4.29 10.37 -5.46
C TYR A 3 3.34 10.86 -4.36
N SER A 4 3.33 12.15 -4.05
CA SER A 4 2.38 12.72 -3.06
C SER A 4 0.92 12.57 -3.46
N VAL A 5 0.61 12.66 -4.75
CA VAL A 5 -0.76 12.48 -5.27
C VAL A 5 -1.13 11.01 -5.28
N LEU A 6 -0.22 10.17 -5.78
CA LEU A 6 -0.37 8.71 -5.79
C LEU A 6 -0.64 8.17 -4.38
N LEU A 7 0.14 8.64 -3.41
CA LEU A 7 0.01 8.26 -2.01
C LEU A 7 -1.38 8.59 -1.49
N LYS A 8 -1.88 9.82 -1.68
CA LYS A 8 -3.25 10.19 -1.29
C LYS A 8 -4.33 9.33 -1.94
N GLU A 9 -4.21 9.00 -3.23
CA GLU A 9 -5.18 8.13 -3.90
C GLU A 9 -5.15 6.73 -3.28
N LEU A 10 -3.97 6.16 -3.04
CA LEU A 10 -3.83 4.87 -2.37
C LEU A 10 -4.37 4.90 -0.94
N GLU A 11 -4.16 5.99 -0.19
CA GLU A 11 -4.72 6.14 1.15
C GLU A 11 -6.26 6.12 1.13
N SER A 12 -6.86 6.80 0.16
CA SER A 12 -8.30 6.82 -0.02
C SER A 12 -8.84 5.43 -0.37
N LEU A 13 -8.19 4.71 -1.28
CA LEU A 13 -8.55 3.33 -1.64
C LEU A 13 -8.44 2.38 -0.46
N ALA A 14 -7.35 2.48 0.30
CA ALA A 14 -7.15 1.68 1.50
C ALA A 14 -8.27 1.92 2.51
N GLN A 15 -8.68 3.17 2.71
CA GLN A 15 -9.80 3.50 3.59
C GLN A 15 -11.12 2.92 3.09
N GLN A 16 -11.37 2.92 1.78
CA GLN A 16 -12.55 2.27 1.18
C GLN A 16 -12.57 0.75 1.37
N LEU A 17 -11.39 0.11 1.40
CA LEU A 17 -11.24 -1.32 1.71
C LEU A 17 -11.37 -1.66 3.20
N GLY A 18 -11.59 -0.65 4.06
CA GLY A 18 -11.60 -0.81 5.51
C GLY A 18 -10.21 -0.98 6.12
N ILE A 19 -9.16 -0.59 5.40
CA ILE A 19 -7.79 -0.58 5.90
C ILE A 19 -7.55 0.69 6.69
N LYS A 20 -7.09 0.56 7.93
CA LYS A 20 -6.57 1.69 8.70
C LYS A 20 -5.10 1.90 8.43
N ILE A 21 -4.74 3.08 7.95
CA ILE A 21 -3.33 3.45 7.76
C ILE A 21 -2.84 4.13 9.03
N ARG A 22 -1.70 3.67 9.53
CA ARG A 22 -1.07 4.23 10.73
C ARG A 22 0.37 4.60 10.43
N TYR A 23 0.68 5.89 10.55
CA TYR A 23 2.04 6.39 10.42
C TYR A 23 2.74 6.35 11.78
N GLU A 24 3.76 5.53 11.89
CA GLU A 24 4.54 5.34 13.12
C GLU A 24 6.00 5.72 12.86
N LYS A 25 6.72 6.12 13.91
CA LYS A 25 8.17 6.34 13.85
C LYS A 25 8.86 5.12 14.45
N GLY A 26 9.53 4.33 13.62
CA GLY A 26 10.28 3.16 14.09
C GLY A 26 11.49 2.85 13.22
N ASN A 27 12.08 1.68 13.45
CA ASN A 27 13.21 1.15 12.68
C ASN A 27 12.79 0.11 11.62
N PHE A 28 11.50 0.11 11.28
CA PHE A 28 10.91 -0.77 10.29
C PHE A 28 10.59 0.01 9.01
N ASP A 29 10.64 -0.64 7.85
CA ASP A 29 10.28 -0.01 6.59
C ASP A 29 8.77 0.09 6.37
N GLY A 30 7.96 -0.67 7.08
CA GLY A 30 6.50 -0.67 6.94
C GLY A 30 6.01 -2.00 6.42
N GLY A 31 4.77 -2.33 6.76
CA GLY A 31 4.21 -3.65 6.51
C GLY A 31 2.70 -3.70 6.68
N TYR A 32 2.09 -4.59 5.92
CA TYR A 32 0.69 -4.95 6.08
C TYR A 32 0.57 -5.91 7.27
N CYS A 33 -0.19 -5.50 8.28
CA CYS A 33 -0.40 -6.27 9.49
C CYS A 33 -1.89 -6.43 9.74
N ILE A 34 -2.37 -7.67 9.68
CA ILE A 34 -3.74 -7.98 10.08
C ILE A 34 -3.73 -8.14 11.60
N LEU A 35 -4.36 -7.21 12.31
CA LEU A 35 -4.36 -7.20 13.77
C LEU A 35 -5.80 -7.39 14.26
N LYS A 36 -6.09 -8.58 14.80
CA LYS A 36 -7.41 -8.94 15.36
C LYS A 36 -8.57 -8.65 14.40
N ASP A 37 -8.50 -9.19 13.18
CA ASP A 37 -9.51 -9.01 12.11
C ASP A 37 -9.54 -7.60 11.47
N GLN A 38 -8.90 -6.60 12.10
CA GLN A 38 -8.74 -5.28 11.51
C GLN A 38 -7.54 -5.23 10.58
N LYS A 39 -7.78 -4.83 9.33
CA LYS A 39 -6.76 -4.60 8.32
C LYS A 39 -6.04 -3.29 8.66
N ILE A 40 -4.82 -3.37 9.19
CA ILE A 40 -4.05 -2.18 9.57
C ILE A 40 -2.75 -2.15 8.77
N LEU A 41 -2.52 -1.07 8.05
CA LEU A 41 -1.28 -0.84 7.33
C LEU A 41 -0.42 0.14 8.13
N VAL A 42 0.71 -0.33 8.66
CA VAL A 42 1.62 0.52 9.42
C VAL A 42 2.76 0.94 8.50
N ILE A 43 2.91 2.26 8.33
CA ILE A 43 3.92 2.85 7.47
C ILE A 43 4.86 3.70 8.31
N ASN A 44 6.16 3.54 8.10
CA ASN A 44 7.11 4.40 8.78
C ASN A 44 7.08 5.83 8.20
N LYS A 45 6.82 6.82 9.04
CA LYS A 45 6.75 8.23 8.62
C LYS A 45 8.06 8.75 8.03
N LYS A 46 9.20 8.15 8.40
CA LYS A 46 10.54 8.51 7.91
C LYS A 46 10.80 8.10 6.45
N LEU A 47 9.95 7.27 5.86
CA LEU A 47 10.13 6.84 4.48
C LEU A 47 9.84 7.95 3.47
N PHE A 48 10.47 7.82 2.31
CA PHE A 48 10.11 8.57 1.11
C PHE A 48 8.73 8.14 0.59
N ASP A 49 8.04 9.08 -0.05
CA ASP A 49 6.68 8.86 -0.54
C ASP A 49 6.60 7.71 -1.53
N SER A 50 7.63 7.52 -2.37
CA SER A 50 7.73 6.37 -3.26
C SER A 50 7.67 5.02 -2.53
N ARG A 51 8.39 4.88 -1.40
CA ARG A 51 8.36 3.67 -0.56
C ARG A 51 7.01 3.48 0.11
N LYS A 52 6.41 4.55 0.61
CA LYS A 52 5.07 4.51 1.23
C LYS A 52 4.02 4.07 0.23
N SER A 53 4.05 4.61 -0.99
CA SER A 53 3.16 4.24 -2.10
C SER A 53 3.30 2.75 -2.45
N SER A 54 4.53 2.23 -2.52
CA SER A 54 4.77 0.80 -2.75
C SER A 54 4.13 -0.10 -1.69
N ILE A 55 4.29 0.25 -0.40
CA ILE A 55 3.72 -0.52 0.72
C ILE A 55 2.20 -0.48 0.70
N LEU A 56 1.62 0.70 0.46
CA LEU A 56 0.17 0.89 0.31
C LEU A 56 -0.39 0.05 -0.83
N ALA A 57 0.21 0.18 -2.01
CA ALA A 57 -0.20 -0.52 -3.22
C ALA A 57 -0.29 -2.03 -2.96
N ARG A 58 0.74 -2.61 -2.36
CA ARG A 58 0.78 -4.04 -2.05
C ARG A 58 -0.26 -4.46 -1.02
N GLY A 59 -0.43 -3.69 0.06
CA GLY A 59 -1.44 -4.00 1.08
C GLY A 59 -2.87 -3.95 0.53
N ILE A 60 -3.16 -2.98 -0.35
CA ILE A 60 -4.46 -2.84 -1.03
C ILE A 60 -4.67 -4.01 -2.00
N ALA A 61 -3.66 -4.40 -2.77
CA ALA A 61 -3.74 -5.51 -3.71
C ALA A 61 -4.03 -6.86 -3.03
N GLU A 62 -3.37 -7.13 -1.89
CA GLU A 62 -3.58 -8.34 -1.09
C GLU A 62 -5.03 -8.51 -0.62
N ILE A 63 -5.73 -7.39 -0.39
CA ILE A 63 -7.13 -7.41 0.04
C ILE A 63 -8.09 -7.58 -1.14
N GLY A 64 -7.69 -7.10 -2.31
CA GLY A 64 -8.49 -7.13 -3.53
C GLY A 64 -8.97 -5.74 -3.92
N ILE A 65 -8.60 -5.35 -5.14
CA ILE A 65 -8.98 -4.08 -5.77
C ILE A 65 -10.04 -4.23 -6.86
N ASP A 66 -10.55 -5.45 -7.06
CA ASP A 66 -11.40 -5.78 -8.22
C ASP A 66 -12.74 -5.04 -8.20
N ASN A 67 -13.29 -4.80 -7.01
CA ASN A 67 -14.60 -4.17 -6.83
C ASN A 67 -14.52 -2.66 -6.56
N LEU A 68 -13.35 -2.03 -6.76
CA LEU A 68 -13.15 -0.60 -6.55
C LEU A 68 -12.95 0.13 -7.87
N TYR A 69 -13.50 1.34 -7.95
CA TYR A 69 -13.22 2.24 -9.05
C TYR A 69 -11.84 2.87 -8.86
N ILE A 70 -10.88 2.44 -9.67
CA ILE A 70 -9.49 2.88 -9.60
C ILE A 70 -9.07 3.34 -10.99
N LYS A 71 -8.37 4.47 -11.08
CA LYS A 71 -7.81 4.93 -12.34
C LYS A 71 -6.83 3.89 -12.90
N PRO A 72 -6.81 3.67 -14.23
CA PRO A 72 -5.94 2.67 -14.86
C PRO A 72 -4.46 2.87 -14.51
N ALA A 73 -4.01 4.13 -14.40
CA ALA A 73 -2.63 4.45 -14.01
C ALA A 73 -2.28 3.96 -12.58
N ILE A 74 -3.22 4.04 -11.64
CA ILE A 74 -3.02 3.62 -10.24
C ILE A 74 -3.10 2.10 -10.15
N ARG A 75 -4.08 1.49 -10.84
CA ARG A 75 -4.22 0.04 -10.92
C ARG A 75 -2.94 -0.59 -11.47
N GLN A 76 -2.43 -0.08 -12.59
CA GLN A 76 -1.19 -0.56 -13.20
C GLN A 76 0.00 -0.45 -12.25
N TYR A 77 0.11 0.67 -11.50
CA TYR A 77 1.15 0.84 -10.49
C TYR A 77 1.07 -0.21 -9.39
N ILE A 78 -0.15 -0.49 -8.89
CA ILE A 78 -0.37 -1.49 -7.86
C ILE A 78 0.05 -2.87 -8.34
N GLU A 79 -0.39 -3.27 -9.54
CA GLU A 79 -0.05 -4.56 -10.13
C GLU A 79 1.45 -4.71 -10.38
N ASP A 80 2.12 -3.65 -10.86
CA ASP A 80 3.57 -3.62 -11.08
C ASP A 80 4.36 -3.80 -9.77
N GLU A 81 3.95 -3.11 -8.70
CA GLU A 81 4.59 -3.22 -7.39
C GLU A 81 4.40 -4.61 -6.76
N VAL A 82 3.24 -5.24 -6.97
CA VAL A 82 2.99 -6.63 -6.55
C VAL A 82 3.84 -7.61 -7.37
N ALA A 83 3.91 -7.42 -8.69
CA ALA A 83 4.69 -8.26 -9.59
C ALA A 83 6.20 -8.20 -9.28
N LYS A 84 6.71 -7.00 -8.96
CA LYS A 84 8.10 -6.81 -8.51
C LYS A 84 8.41 -7.55 -7.22
N PHE A 85 7.48 -7.56 -6.27
CA PHE A 85 7.73 -8.16 -4.96
C PHE A 85 7.57 -9.69 -4.95
N SER A 86 6.69 -10.25 -5.76
CA SER A 86 6.54 -11.72 -5.89
C SER A 86 7.83 -12.41 -6.35
N LYS A 87 8.75 -11.68 -7.02
CA LYS A 87 10.09 -12.17 -7.38
C LYS A 87 11.13 -12.10 -6.27
N GLY A 88 10.79 -11.58 -5.08
CA GLY A 88 11.71 -11.37 -3.96
C GLY A 88 11.60 -12.36 -2.80
N ALA A 89 10.57 -13.21 -2.74
CA ALA A 89 10.39 -14.23 -1.69
C ALA A 89 11.01 -15.59 -2.05
N GLY A 90 12.09 -15.56 -2.84
CA GLY A 90 12.84 -16.73 -3.28
C GLY A 90 14.32 -16.43 -3.33
N LYS A 91 14.94 -16.23 -2.17
CA LYS A 91 16.36 -16.54 -2.00
C LYS A 91 16.65 -16.94 -0.57
#